data_AF-A0A854X3G3-F1
#
_entry.id   AF-A0A854X3G3-F1
#
_cell.length_a   1.000
_cell.length_b   1.000
_cell.length_c   1.000
_cell.angle_alpha   90.00
_cell.angle_beta   90.00
_cell.angle_gamma   90.00
#
_symmetry.space_group_name_H-M   'P 1'
#
loop_
_entity.id
_entity.type
_entity.pdbx_description
1 polymer ?
#
loop_
_entity_poly.entity_id
_entity_poly.type
_entity_poly.pdbx_seq_one_letter_code
_entity_poly.pdbx_strand_id
1 'polypeptide(L)'
;MEFLSFLAFIAAWGLMWRWVVKNRGSWNLFYGNIVGAAGGFIVGMVVLSIFLSLFPSAHKAEKAPVEDVITQSDVTTSLLPEAESDSTSAVLENAPGFAAIEPDNQPSPPDSALLPNYASRAPKSISEKTVLDQSDAQGRKALTALRDKLGQNADSDKSMLAYVICGTVVTSTLRFPASERFADSSAIVTKRFKDQVYTLSNKVTARNMNGDDVTYRFDCSVQEQSASAEWRLLALKLQKADS
;
A
#
# COMPACT_ATOMS: atom_id res chain seq x y z
N MET A 1 21.91 -6.48 -31.60
CA MET A 1 21.87 -5.01 -31.35
C MET A 1 21.79 -4.70 -29.86
N GLU A 2 21.02 -5.45 -29.07
CA GLU A 2 20.81 -5.22 -27.63
C GLU A 2 22.11 -5.25 -26.81
N PHE A 3 23.03 -6.17 -27.11
CA PHE A 3 24.34 -6.24 -26.45
C PHE A 3 25.19 -4.98 -26.69
N LEU A 4 25.16 -4.41 -27.90
CA LEU A 4 25.86 -3.17 -28.22
C LEU A 4 25.21 -1.96 -27.54
N SER A 5 23.88 -1.92 -27.47
CA SER A 5 23.13 -0.88 -26.73
C SER A 5 23.43 -0.93 -25.23
N PHE A 6 23.55 -2.13 -24.67
CA PHE A 6 23.94 -2.32 -23.27
C PHE A 6 25.38 -1.87 -23.00
N LEU A 7 26.32 -2.19 -23.89
CA LEU A 7 27.70 -1.69 -23.80
C LEU A 7 27.77 -0.17 -23.92
N ALA A 8 26.99 0.43 -24.83
CA ALA A 8 26.90 1.88 -24.97
C ALA A 8 26.34 2.56 -23.71
N PHE A 9 25.31 1.95 -23.10
CA PHE A 9 24.75 2.39 -21.83
C PHE A 9 25.80 2.37 -20.70
N ILE A 10 26.50 1.25 -20.51
CA ILE A 10 27.51 1.11 -19.46
C ILE A 10 28.67 2.09 -19.69
N ALA A 11 29.10 2.26 -20.94
CA ALA A 11 30.16 3.20 -21.28
C ALA A 11 29.74 4.66 -20.98
N ALA A 12 28.54 5.08 -21.40
CA ALA A 12 28.03 6.42 -21.14
C ALA A 12 27.84 6.67 -19.64
N TRP A 13 27.26 5.71 -18.92
CA TRP A 13 27.05 5.80 -17.47
C TRP A 13 28.39 5.89 -16.72
N GLY A 14 29.32 4.98 -16.99
CA GLY A 14 30.62 4.92 -16.32
C GLY A 14 31.48 6.15 -16.60
N LEU A 15 31.52 6.63 -17.86
CA LEU A 15 32.26 7.84 -18.22
C LEU A 15 31.67 9.08 -17.56
N MET A 16 30.35 9.20 -17.54
CA MET A 16 29.68 10.34 -16.90
C MET A 16 29.86 10.31 -15.38
N TRP A 17 29.75 9.14 -14.76
CA TRP A 17 30.01 8.97 -13.33
C TRP A 17 31.44 9.36 -12.96
N ARG A 18 32.43 8.82 -13.70
CA ARG A 18 33.85 9.13 -13.53
C ARG A 18 34.12 10.63 -13.71
N TRP A 19 33.47 11.27 -14.69
CA TRP A 19 33.59 12.70 -14.94
C TRP A 19 33.02 13.53 -13.79
N VAL A 20 31.82 13.23 -13.29
CA VAL A 20 31.21 13.94 -12.14
C VAL A 20 32.06 13.77 -10.89
N VAL A 21 32.56 12.56 -10.62
CA VAL A 21 33.46 12.33 -9.49
C VAL A 21 34.75 13.13 -9.68
N LYS A 22 35.32 13.23 -10.89
CA LYS A 22 36.54 14.00 -11.14
C LYS A 22 36.31 15.53 -11.06
N ASN A 23 35.14 16.02 -11.44
CA ASN A 23 34.81 17.45 -11.52
C ASN A 23 34.09 18.01 -10.27
N ARG A 24 34.07 17.24 -9.17
CA ARG A 24 33.32 17.54 -7.93
C ARG A 24 33.83 18.73 -7.09
N GLY A 25 34.94 19.38 -7.46
CA GLY A 25 35.49 20.51 -6.71
C GLY A 25 35.83 20.15 -5.24
N SER A 26 35.40 20.99 -4.29
CA SER A 26 35.58 20.78 -2.84
C SER A 26 34.55 19.84 -2.20
N TRP A 27 33.67 19.22 -2.98
CA TRP A 27 32.67 18.31 -2.42
C TRP A 27 33.30 17.04 -1.87
N ASN A 28 32.74 16.58 -0.75
CA ASN A 28 33.10 15.33 -0.12
C ASN A 28 32.92 14.15 -1.13
N LEU A 29 33.91 13.26 -1.15
CA LEU A 29 34.03 12.13 -2.07
C LEU A 29 32.80 11.20 -2.01
N PHE A 30 32.15 11.11 -0.85
CA PHE A 30 30.91 10.37 -0.68
C PHE A 30 29.76 10.94 -1.51
N TYR A 31 29.51 12.25 -1.40
CA TYR A 31 28.45 12.93 -2.16
C TYR A 31 28.73 12.94 -3.66
N GLY A 32 29.99 13.13 -4.06
CA GLY A 32 30.39 13.06 -5.47
C GLY A 32 30.15 11.68 -6.09
N ASN A 33 30.30 10.59 -5.33
CA ASN A 33 30.00 9.25 -5.81
C ASN A 33 28.51 9.00 -5.99
N ILE A 34 27.68 9.40 -5.02
CA ILE A 34 26.22 9.22 -5.10
C ILE A 34 25.63 10.05 -6.24
N VAL A 35 26.01 11.34 -6.33
CA VAL A 35 25.50 12.24 -7.38
C VAL A 35 26.01 11.82 -8.75
N GLY A 36 27.27 11.37 -8.86
CA GLY A 36 27.79 10.88 -10.13
C GLY A 36 27.17 9.55 -10.57
N ALA A 37 26.89 8.63 -9.64
CA ALA A 37 26.24 7.36 -9.96
C ALA A 37 24.78 7.57 -10.41
N ALA A 38 24.02 8.38 -9.67
CA ALA A 38 22.64 8.70 -10.00
C ALA A 38 22.53 9.57 -11.27
N GLY A 39 23.35 10.61 -11.38
CA GLY A 39 23.37 11.50 -12.55
C GLY A 39 23.84 10.78 -13.82
N GLY A 40 24.87 9.94 -13.71
CA GLY A 40 25.33 9.13 -14.84
C GLY A 40 24.31 8.09 -15.29
N PHE A 41 23.49 7.55 -14.38
CA PHE A 41 22.46 6.56 -14.70
C PHE A 41 21.33 7.18 -15.55
N ILE A 42 20.92 8.39 -15.21
CA ILE A 42 19.91 9.15 -15.97
C ILE A 42 20.43 9.45 -17.39
N VAL A 43 21.68 9.91 -17.52
CA VAL A 43 22.29 10.15 -18.83
C VAL A 43 22.42 8.85 -19.63
N GLY A 44 22.80 7.75 -18.99
CA GLY A 44 22.82 6.42 -19.61
C GLY A 44 21.46 6.04 -20.17
N MET A 45 20.37 6.24 -19.41
CA MET A 45 19.00 5.95 -19.86
C MET A 45 18.60 6.77 -21.09
N VAL A 46 18.95 8.06 -21.12
CA VAL A 46 18.68 8.92 -22.28
C VAL A 46 19.44 8.44 -23.52
N VAL A 47 20.73 8.11 -23.37
CA VAL A 47 21.55 7.57 -24.46
C VAL A 47 21.00 6.23 -24.95
N LEU A 48 20.58 5.35 -24.04
CA LEU A 48 19.96 4.07 -24.40
C LEU A 48 18.67 4.27 -25.20
N SER A 49 17.81 5.19 -24.80
CA SER A 49 16.58 5.54 -25.53
C SER A 49 16.88 6.05 -26.95
N ILE A 50 17.92 6.88 -27.10
CA ILE A 50 18.36 7.35 -28.42
C ILE A 50 18.90 6.18 -29.27
N PHE A 51 19.71 5.29 -28.69
CA PHE A 51 20.24 4.12 -29.39
C PHE A 51 19.12 3.15 -29.82
N LEU A 52 18.10 2.94 -28.98
CA LEU A 52 16.93 2.12 -29.32
C LEU A 52 16.05 2.77 -30.39
N SER A 53 16.01 4.11 -30.42
CA SER A 53 15.28 4.87 -31.45
C SER A 53 16.00 4.86 -32.80
N LEU A 54 17.34 4.94 -32.79
CA LEU A 54 18.17 4.91 -34.01
C LEU A 54 18.35 3.49 -34.57
N PHE A 55 18.25 2.47 -33.72
CA PHE A 55 18.32 1.07 -34.10
C PHE A 55 17.11 0.29 -33.55
N PRO A 56 15.93 0.39 -34.20
CA PRO A 56 14.76 -0.37 -33.80
C PRO A 56 15.07 -1.86 -33.85
N SER A 57 15.13 -2.51 -32.68
CA SER A 57 15.14 -3.97 -32.62
C SER A 57 13.80 -4.46 -33.15
N ALA A 58 13.81 -5.43 -34.07
CA ALA A 58 12.62 -6.01 -34.69
C ALA A 58 11.82 -6.86 -33.69
N HIS A 59 11.30 -6.24 -32.63
CA HIS A 59 10.17 -6.75 -31.88
C HIS A 59 8.93 -6.02 -32.37
N LYS A 60 8.28 -6.71 -33.30
CA LYS A 60 6.98 -6.41 -33.90
C LYS A 60 5.96 -6.24 -32.76
N ALA A 61 5.67 -5.00 -32.39
CA ALA A 61 4.38 -4.66 -31.79
C ALA A 61 3.42 -4.44 -32.95
N GLU A 62 2.46 -5.35 -33.07
CA GLU A 62 1.38 -5.27 -34.04
C GLU A 62 0.55 -4.00 -33.78
N LYS A 63 0.54 -3.15 -34.81
CA LYS A 63 -0.30 -1.98 -35.06
C LYS A 63 -1.61 -1.88 -34.24
N ALA A 64 -1.79 -0.74 -33.56
CA ALA A 64 -3.05 0.01 -33.69
C ALA A 64 -3.15 0.54 -35.14
N PRO A 65 -4.36 0.80 -35.70
CA PRO A 65 -4.80 2.21 -35.68
C PRO A 65 -6.32 2.52 -35.89
N VAL A 66 -6.66 3.79 -35.61
CA VAL A 66 -7.73 4.68 -36.17
C VAL A 66 -9.16 4.52 -35.62
N GLU A 67 -9.72 5.44 -34.80
CA GLU A 67 -10.22 6.81 -35.08
C GLU A 67 -11.58 6.80 -35.78
N ASP A 68 -12.63 7.23 -35.08
CA ASP A 68 -13.82 7.81 -35.71
C ASP A 68 -14.15 9.13 -34.99
N VAL A 69 -14.00 10.20 -35.76
CA VAL A 69 -14.31 11.59 -35.46
C VAL A 69 -15.77 11.82 -35.84
N ILE A 70 -16.61 12.29 -34.92
CA ILE A 70 -17.75 13.13 -35.28
C ILE A 70 -17.77 14.36 -34.37
N THR A 71 -17.54 15.49 -35.02
CA THR A 71 -17.60 16.88 -34.58
C THR A 71 -19.04 17.30 -34.26
N GLN A 72 -19.28 17.97 -33.14
CA GLN A 72 -20.16 19.15 -33.13
C GLN A 72 -19.85 20.05 -31.92
N SER A 73 -19.30 21.22 -32.23
CA SER A 73 -19.19 22.36 -31.32
C SER A 73 -20.55 23.03 -31.16
N ASP A 74 -20.92 23.39 -29.93
CA ASP A 74 -21.56 24.67 -29.66
C ASP A 74 -21.12 25.17 -28.27
N VAL A 75 -20.55 26.37 -28.28
CA VAL A 75 -20.12 27.14 -27.10
C VAL A 75 -21.28 28.08 -26.74
N THR A 76 -21.61 28.23 -25.45
CA THR A 76 -21.69 29.54 -24.74
C THR A 76 -22.38 29.39 -23.36
N THR A 77 -21.56 29.57 -22.32
CA THR A 77 -21.80 30.36 -21.08
C THR A 77 -22.77 29.87 -19.99
N SER A 78 -22.12 29.54 -18.86
CA SER A 78 -22.47 29.89 -17.47
C SER A 78 -23.80 29.39 -16.89
N LEU A 79 -23.69 28.52 -15.89
CA LEU A 79 -23.93 28.86 -14.48
C LEU A 79 -23.57 27.63 -13.63
N LEU A 80 -22.81 27.84 -12.54
CA LEU A 80 -22.69 26.86 -11.46
C LEU A 80 -24.09 26.40 -11.02
N PRO A 81 -24.23 25.13 -10.63
CA PRO A 81 -24.34 24.90 -9.21
C PRO A 81 -23.36 23.83 -8.72
N GLU A 82 -22.79 24.12 -7.55
CA GLU A 82 -22.28 23.15 -6.60
C GLU A 82 -23.26 21.95 -6.52
N ALA A 83 -22.85 20.81 -7.08
CA ALA A 83 -23.54 19.53 -6.92
C ALA A 83 -22.55 18.61 -6.21
N GLU A 84 -22.71 18.59 -4.89
CA GLU A 84 -22.37 17.57 -3.92
C GLU A 84 -21.62 16.35 -4.47
N SER A 85 -20.37 16.23 -4.04
CA SER A 85 -19.63 14.97 -4.00
C SER A 85 -20.36 13.98 -3.08
N ASP A 86 -21.40 13.34 -3.60
CA ASP A 86 -22.00 12.16 -2.99
C ASP A 86 -21.79 10.98 -3.95
N SER A 87 -20.62 10.35 -3.81
CA SER A 87 -20.34 9.01 -4.36
C SER A 87 -20.18 8.03 -3.21
N THR A 88 -21.16 8.06 -2.30
CA THR A 88 -21.44 6.96 -1.39
C THR A 88 -22.42 6.00 -2.10
N SER A 89 -22.13 4.70 -2.06
CA SER A 89 -23.15 3.62 -2.12
C SER A 89 -23.58 2.97 -3.46
N ALA A 90 -22.77 2.91 -4.52
CA ALA A 90 -23.19 2.19 -5.75
C ALA A 90 -22.62 0.75 -5.94
N VAL A 91 -21.94 0.13 -4.96
CA VAL A 91 -21.54 -1.29 -5.04
C VAL A 91 -21.76 -2.01 -3.70
N LEU A 92 -22.98 -1.89 -3.17
CA LEU A 92 -23.44 -2.76 -2.07
C LEU A 92 -24.94 -3.08 -2.20
N GLU A 93 -25.46 -3.20 -3.43
CA GLU A 93 -26.90 -3.36 -3.64
C GLU A 93 -27.41 -4.80 -3.50
N ASN A 94 -26.54 -5.80 -3.26
CA ASN A 94 -26.98 -7.21 -3.22
C ASN A 94 -26.28 -8.11 -2.19
N ALA A 95 -25.75 -7.54 -1.09
CA ALA A 95 -25.32 -8.33 0.06
C ALA A 95 -26.38 -8.23 1.17
N PRO A 96 -27.05 -9.32 1.60
CA PRO A 96 -27.86 -9.27 2.81
C PRO A 96 -26.95 -9.00 4.03
N GLY A 97 -27.05 -7.77 4.54
CA GLY A 97 -26.72 -7.28 5.87
C GLY A 97 -25.44 -7.79 6.54
N PHE A 98 -24.26 -7.32 6.11
CA PHE A 98 -23.14 -7.27 7.05
C PHE A 98 -23.46 -6.19 8.10
N ALA A 99 -23.78 -6.61 9.32
CA ALA A 99 -23.94 -5.68 10.43
C ALA A 99 -22.54 -5.24 10.91
N ALA A 100 -22.11 -4.07 10.45
CA ALA A 100 -20.87 -3.48 10.92
C ALA A 100 -20.92 -3.29 12.44
N ILE A 101 -19.84 -3.67 13.12
CA ILE A 101 -19.73 -3.45 14.55
C ILE A 101 -19.50 -1.96 14.76
N GLU A 102 -20.40 -1.32 15.51
CA GLU A 102 -20.28 0.10 15.86
C GLU A 102 -18.96 0.34 16.61
N PRO A 103 -18.10 1.26 16.13
CA PRO A 103 -16.88 1.58 16.83
C PRO A 103 -17.15 2.44 18.08
N ASP A 104 -16.34 2.25 19.11
CA ASP A 104 -16.35 3.12 20.28
C ASP A 104 -15.56 4.41 19.97
N ASN A 105 -16.28 5.54 19.87
CA ASN A 105 -15.70 6.85 19.56
C ASN A 105 -15.58 7.76 20.78
N GLN A 106 -15.61 7.22 22.00
CA GLN A 106 -15.41 8.06 23.18
C GLN A 106 -13.97 8.62 23.23
N PRO A 107 -13.78 9.85 23.78
CA PRO A 107 -12.46 10.41 24.01
C PRO A 107 -11.60 9.43 24.80
N SER A 108 -10.45 9.04 24.25
CA SER A 108 -9.61 8.05 24.90
C SER A 108 -8.96 8.66 26.16
N PRO A 109 -9.25 8.13 27.36
CA PRO A 109 -8.69 8.65 28.61
C PRO A 109 -7.16 8.47 28.64
N PRO A 110 -6.45 9.12 29.59
CA PRO A 110 -4.99 9.04 29.68
C PRO A 110 -4.45 7.61 29.85
N ASP A 111 -5.22 6.75 30.52
CA ASP A 111 -4.91 5.34 30.73
C ASP A 111 -5.14 4.49 29.47
N SER A 112 -5.69 5.05 28.39
CA SER A 112 -5.87 4.35 27.12
C SER A 112 -4.61 4.43 26.25
N ALA A 113 -4.23 3.30 25.63
CA ALA A 113 -3.20 3.24 24.61
C ALA A 113 -3.72 3.64 23.20
N LEU A 114 -5.03 3.84 23.05
CA LEU A 114 -5.67 4.20 21.77
C LEU A 114 -5.62 5.70 21.50
N LEU A 115 -5.54 6.06 20.21
CA LEU A 115 -5.74 7.43 19.75
C LEU A 115 -7.18 7.88 20.00
N PRO A 116 -7.40 9.16 20.37
CA PRO A 116 -8.74 9.71 20.43
C PRO A 116 -9.46 9.60 19.07
N ASN A 117 -10.73 9.17 19.11
CA ASN A 117 -11.56 8.95 17.93
C ASN A 117 -10.90 7.98 16.93
N TYR A 118 -10.32 6.88 17.41
CA TYR A 118 -9.55 5.97 16.55
C TYR A 118 -10.33 5.47 15.33
N ALA A 119 -11.65 5.32 15.43
CA ALA A 119 -12.43 4.76 14.33
C ALA A 119 -12.64 5.73 13.17
N SER A 120 -12.63 7.04 13.43
CA SER A 120 -12.62 8.05 12.35
C SER A 120 -11.25 8.17 11.69
N ARG A 121 -10.18 7.72 12.37
CA ARG A 121 -8.79 7.75 11.88
C ARG A 121 -8.37 6.45 11.19
N ALA A 122 -9.04 5.34 11.50
CA ALA A 122 -8.73 4.05 10.89
C ALA A 122 -8.91 4.13 9.36
N PRO A 123 -7.95 3.61 8.58
CA PRO A 123 -8.05 3.62 7.13
C PRO A 123 -9.25 2.77 6.67
N LYS A 124 -10.06 3.35 5.77
CA LYS A 124 -11.24 2.66 5.21
C LYS A 124 -10.85 1.55 4.22
N SER A 125 -9.68 1.67 3.61
CA SER A 125 -9.08 0.62 2.80
C SER A 125 -7.55 0.64 2.96
N ILE A 126 -6.93 -0.51 2.70
CA ILE A 126 -5.49 -0.69 2.73
C ILE A 126 -5.10 -1.53 1.51
N SER A 127 -4.14 -1.02 0.72
CA SER A 127 -3.52 -1.80 -0.34
C SER A 127 -2.48 -2.76 0.24
N GLU A 128 -2.39 -3.98 -0.30
CA GLU A 128 -1.33 -4.92 0.08
C GLU A 128 0.07 -4.34 -0.16
N LYS A 129 0.20 -3.51 -1.20
CA LYS A 129 1.44 -2.80 -1.52
C LYS A 129 1.85 -1.85 -0.39
N THR A 130 0.90 -1.11 0.20
CA THR A 130 1.17 -0.21 1.33
C THR A 130 1.70 -0.99 2.53
N VAL A 131 1.12 -2.14 2.82
CA VAL A 131 1.57 -3.01 3.92
C VAL A 131 2.98 -3.54 3.66
N LEU A 132 3.26 -3.94 2.41
CA LEU A 132 4.61 -4.32 2.00
C LEU A 132 5.59 -3.16 2.16
N ASP A 133 5.26 -1.98 1.67
CA ASP A 133 6.16 -0.82 1.70
C ASP A 133 6.45 -0.33 3.13
N GLN A 134 5.52 -0.57 4.08
CA GLN A 134 5.69 -0.27 5.51
C GLN A 134 6.41 -1.37 6.31
N SER A 135 6.50 -2.59 5.75
CA SER A 135 7.15 -3.72 6.42
C SER A 135 8.67 -3.61 6.34
N ASP A 136 9.37 -4.13 7.37
CA ASP A 136 10.82 -4.24 7.33
C ASP A 136 11.29 -5.25 6.25
N ALA A 137 12.60 -5.41 6.07
CA ALA A 137 13.15 -6.30 5.03
C ALA A 137 12.71 -7.77 5.21
N GLN A 138 12.56 -8.24 6.44
CA GLN A 138 12.16 -9.62 6.74
C GLN A 138 10.65 -9.80 6.55
N GLY A 139 9.84 -8.86 7.06
CA GLY A 139 8.40 -8.80 6.88
C GLY A 139 8.01 -8.71 5.41
N ARG A 140 8.70 -7.89 4.61
CA ARG A 140 8.49 -7.83 3.16
C ARG A 140 8.72 -9.16 2.48
N LYS A 141 9.80 -9.86 2.82
CA LYS A 141 10.11 -11.18 2.24
C LYS A 141 9.05 -12.21 2.63
N ALA A 142 8.64 -12.23 3.90
CA ALA A 142 7.62 -13.14 4.41
C ALA A 142 6.24 -12.87 3.78
N LEU A 143 5.82 -11.62 3.70
CA LEU A 143 4.54 -11.22 3.12
C LEU A 143 4.49 -11.44 1.61
N THR A 144 5.59 -11.19 0.90
CA THR A 144 5.71 -11.52 -0.53
C THR A 144 5.55 -13.02 -0.74
N ALA A 145 6.26 -13.85 0.02
CA ALA A 145 6.15 -15.31 -0.08
C ALA A 145 4.73 -15.81 0.26
N LEU A 146 4.08 -15.21 1.27
CA LEU A 146 2.70 -15.51 1.63
C LEU A 146 1.75 -15.17 0.49
N ARG A 147 1.84 -13.96 -0.06
CA ARG A 147 1.02 -13.51 -1.19
C ARG A 147 1.23 -14.40 -2.41
N ASP A 148 2.47 -14.70 -2.76
CA ASP A 148 2.80 -15.52 -3.93
C ASP A 148 2.26 -16.96 -3.78
N LYS A 149 2.22 -17.50 -2.54
CA LYS A 149 1.59 -18.79 -2.24
C LYS A 149 0.07 -18.74 -2.36
N LEU A 150 -0.55 -17.66 -1.90
CA LEU A 150 -2.01 -17.48 -1.93
C LEU A 150 -2.55 -17.07 -3.31
N GLY A 151 -1.74 -16.41 -4.14
CA GLY A 151 -2.10 -16.00 -5.49
C GLY A 151 -2.14 -17.13 -6.51
N GLN A 152 -1.66 -18.33 -6.17
CA GLN A 152 -1.67 -19.48 -7.07
C GLN A 152 -3.05 -20.09 -7.27
N ASN A 153 -3.97 -19.93 -6.31
CA ASN A 153 -5.34 -20.43 -6.42
C ASN A 153 -6.34 -19.35 -5.97
N ALA A 154 -7.39 -19.13 -6.74
CA ALA A 154 -8.45 -18.17 -6.42
C ALA A 154 -9.14 -18.49 -5.07
N ASP A 155 -9.18 -19.78 -4.70
CA ASP A 155 -9.83 -20.27 -3.48
C ASP A 155 -8.88 -20.39 -2.27
N SER A 156 -7.63 -19.93 -2.39
CA SER A 156 -6.65 -20.02 -1.29
C SER A 156 -7.17 -19.29 -0.04
N ASP A 157 -6.94 -19.89 1.13
CA ASP A 157 -7.32 -19.27 2.41
C ASP A 157 -6.45 -18.03 2.71
N LYS A 158 -7.02 -16.85 2.48
CA LYS A 158 -6.35 -15.56 2.71
C LYS A 158 -6.51 -15.05 4.14
N SER A 159 -6.94 -15.88 5.09
CA SER A 159 -7.08 -15.50 6.49
C SER A 159 -5.79 -14.94 7.10
N MET A 160 -4.63 -15.49 6.72
CA MET A 160 -3.35 -15.00 7.22
C MET A 160 -2.98 -13.62 6.63
N LEU A 161 -3.36 -13.36 5.38
CA LEU A 161 -3.20 -12.04 4.77
C LEU A 161 -4.16 -11.03 5.43
N ALA A 162 -5.41 -11.41 5.64
CA ALA A 162 -6.40 -10.62 6.37
C ALA A 162 -5.92 -10.29 7.80
N TYR A 163 -5.22 -11.21 8.47
CA TYR A 163 -4.59 -10.95 9.76
C TYR A 163 -3.53 -9.85 9.68
N VAL A 164 -2.64 -9.90 8.68
CA VAL A 164 -1.63 -8.85 8.49
C VAL A 164 -2.30 -7.50 8.25
N ILE A 165 -3.32 -7.45 7.38
CA ILE A 165 -4.08 -6.22 7.13
C ILE A 165 -4.71 -5.69 8.42
N CYS A 166 -5.42 -6.54 9.17
CA CYS A 166 -6.04 -6.15 10.43
C CYS A 166 -5.03 -5.71 11.48
N GLY A 167 -3.86 -6.34 11.53
CA GLY A 167 -2.73 -5.91 12.36
C GLY A 167 -2.32 -4.48 12.04
N THR A 168 -2.09 -4.16 10.77
CA THR A 168 -1.75 -2.80 10.33
C THR A 168 -2.83 -1.78 10.70
N VAL A 169 -4.11 -2.11 10.51
CA VAL A 169 -5.23 -1.26 10.93
C VAL A 169 -5.17 -1.01 12.44
N VAL A 170 -5.07 -2.07 13.25
CA VAL A 170 -5.02 -1.97 14.72
C VAL A 170 -3.83 -1.14 15.17
N THR A 171 -2.64 -1.39 14.63
CA THR A 171 -1.41 -0.61 14.88
C THR A 171 -1.61 0.88 14.62
N SER A 172 -2.32 1.25 13.54
CA SER A 172 -2.60 2.66 13.21
C SER A 172 -3.51 3.37 14.22
N THR A 173 -4.22 2.62 15.06
CA THR A 173 -5.09 3.17 16.11
C THR A 173 -4.37 3.46 17.42
N LEU A 174 -3.11 3.04 17.57
CA LEU A 174 -2.34 3.16 18.82
C LEU A 174 -1.63 4.51 18.92
N ARG A 175 -1.51 5.02 20.15
CA ARG A 175 -0.68 6.21 20.44
C ARG A 175 0.81 5.96 20.22
N PHE A 176 1.27 4.77 20.60
CA PHE A 176 2.65 4.33 20.45
C PHE A 176 2.71 2.98 19.69
N PRO A 177 2.64 3.01 18.34
CA PRO A 177 2.67 1.82 17.50
C PRO A 177 3.81 0.85 17.83
N ALA A 178 5.03 1.35 18.02
CA ALA A 178 6.21 0.53 18.30
C ALA A 178 6.17 -0.26 19.63
N SER A 179 5.19 0.02 20.51
CA SER A 179 5.01 -0.71 21.78
C SER A 179 4.07 -1.91 21.68
N GLU A 180 3.48 -2.13 20.50
CA GLU A 180 2.47 -3.16 20.28
C GLU A 180 3.00 -4.58 20.46
N ARG A 181 2.17 -5.42 21.05
CA ARG A 181 2.38 -6.86 21.18
C ARG A 181 1.05 -7.56 20.96
N PHE A 182 0.91 -8.17 19.78
CA PHE A 182 -0.22 -9.04 19.50
C PHE A 182 -0.06 -10.35 20.27
N ALA A 183 -1.17 -10.89 20.78
CA ALA A 183 -1.18 -12.23 21.31
C ALA A 183 -0.91 -13.26 20.20
N ASP A 184 -0.44 -14.45 20.59
CA ASP A 184 0.03 -15.49 19.68
C ASP A 184 -0.99 -15.76 18.55
N SER A 185 -0.47 -16.03 17.35
CA SER A 185 -1.28 -16.39 16.18
C SER A 185 -2.23 -17.58 16.41
N SER A 186 -1.91 -18.47 17.34
CA SER A 186 -2.78 -19.57 17.78
C SER A 186 -4.04 -19.12 18.52
N ALA A 187 -4.05 -17.90 19.07
CA ALA A 187 -5.21 -17.30 19.73
C ALA A 187 -6.16 -16.58 18.75
N ILE A 188 -5.83 -16.53 17.45
CA ILE A 188 -6.65 -15.88 16.44
C ILE A 188 -7.90 -16.72 16.20
N VAL A 189 -9.07 -16.09 16.33
CA VAL A 189 -10.33 -16.65 15.87
C VAL A 189 -10.69 -16.01 14.54
N THR A 190 -10.73 -16.82 13.48
CA THR A 190 -11.14 -16.36 12.14
C THR A 190 -12.56 -16.85 11.83
N LYS A 191 -13.36 -15.96 11.25
CA LYS A 191 -14.66 -16.31 10.66
C LYS A 191 -14.67 -15.81 9.23
N ARG A 192 -14.98 -16.70 8.30
CA ARG A 192 -15.12 -16.38 6.88
C ARG A 192 -16.60 -16.30 6.53
N PHE A 193 -17.00 -15.23 5.86
CA PHE A 193 -18.36 -15.06 5.38
C PHE A 193 -18.35 -14.91 3.86
N LYS A 194 -19.05 -15.83 3.17
CA LYS A 194 -19.19 -15.89 1.70
C LYS A 194 -17.87 -15.74 0.95
N ASP A 195 -16.81 -16.32 1.50
CA ASP A 195 -15.46 -16.36 0.93
C ASP A 195 -14.72 -15.04 0.69
N GLN A 196 -15.34 -13.90 1.01
CA GLN A 196 -14.80 -12.57 0.72
C GLN A 196 -14.56 -11.71 1.97
N VAL A 197 -15.28 -11.98 3.06
CA VAL A 197 -15.17 -11.23 4.32
C VAL A 197 -14.49 -12.09 5.37
N TYR A 198 -13.44 -11.54 5.97
CA TYR A 198 -12.66 -12.15 7.03
C TYR A 198 -12.84 -11.33 8.31
N THR A 199 -13.44 -11.94 9.32
CA THR A 199 -13.52 -11.38 10.67
C THR A 199 -12.48 -12.08 11.55
N LEU A 200 -11.58 -11.29 12.12
CA LEU A 200 -10.53 -11.76 13.01
C LEU A 200 -10.71 -11.17 14.40
N SER A 201 -10.64 -12.03 15.41
CA SER A 201 -10.60 -11.64 16.81
C SER A 201 -9.25 -12.02 17.42
N ASN A 202 -8.57 -11.06 18.04
CA ASN A 202 -7.35 -11.32 18.81
C ASN A 202 -7.18 -10.24 19.91
N LYS A 203 -6.09 -10.30 20.68
CA LYS A 203 -5.69 -9.31 21.67
C LYS A 203 -4.43 -8.57 21.22
N VAL A 204 -4.37 -7.30 21.54
CA VAL A 204 -3.18 -6.45 21.39
C VAL A 204 -2.89 -5.77 22.72
N THR A 205 -1.63 -5.79 23.13
CA THR A 205 -1.14 -5.04 24.28
C THR A 205 -0.28 -3.89 23.78
N ALA A 206 -0.51 -2.69 24.29
CA ALA A 206 0.24 -1.50 23.90
C ALA A 206 0.42 -0.57 25.11
N ARG A 207 1.45 0.28 25.05
CA ARG A 207 1.75 1.23 26.12
C ARG A 207 0.85 2.46 26.04
N ASN A 208 0.36 2.92 27.19
CA ASN A 208 -0.38 4.19 27.31
C ASN A 208 0.57 5.39 27.55
N MET A 209 0.01 6.59 27.74
CA MET A 209 0.81 7.80 28.00
C MET A 209 1.50 7.82 29.37
N ASN A 210 1.05 6.99 30.31
CA ASN A 210 1.60 6.88 31.65
C ASN A 210 2.76 5.87 31.72
N GLY A 211 2.97 5.09 30.66
CA GLY A 211 3.98 4.05 30.59
C GLY A 211 3.47 2.65 30.95
N ASP A 212 2.18 2.51 31.27
CA ASP A 212 1.56 1.22 31.58
C ASP A 212 1.20 0.46 30.31
N ASP A 213 1.34 -0.86 30.36
CA ASP A 213 0.92 -1.75 29.29
C ASP A 213 -0.57 -2.08 29.46
N VAL A 214 -1.38 -1.82 28.42
CA VAL A 214 -2.83 -1.99 28.42
C VAL A 214 -3.23 -2.95 27.32
N THR A 215 -4.03 -3.96 27.67
CA THR A 215 -4.49 -4.98 26.73
C THR A 215 -5.89 -4.65 26.22
N TYR A 216 -6.06 -4.79 24.91
CA TYR A 216 -7.33 -4.67 24.20
C TYR A 216 -7.64 -5.97 23.50
N ARG A 217 -8.90 -6.40 23.56
CA ARG A 217 -9.47 -7.32 22.59
C ARG A 217 -9.88 -6.50 21.36
N PHE A 218 -9.52 -6.97 20.17
CA PHE A 218 -10.01 -6.39 18.94
C PHE A 218 -10.79 -7.40 18.10
N ASP A 219 -11.81 -6.90 17.42
CA ASP A 219 -12.54 -7.59 16.36
C ASP A 219 -12.41 -6.75 15.09
N CYS A 220 -11.73 -7.29 14.09
CA CYS A 220 -11.46 -6.62 12.81
C CYS A 220 -12.09 -7.41 11.68
N SER A 221 -12.91 -6.74 10.86
CA SER A 221 -13.54 -7.34 9.68
C SER A 221 -13.07 -6.63 8.43
N VAL A 222 -12.47 -7.38 7.52
CA VAL A 222 -11.94 -6.88 6.25
C VAL A 222 -12.51 -7.67 5.08
N GLN A 223 -12.69 -6.99 3.95
CA GLN A 223 -13.11 -7.58 2.70
C GLN A 223 -12.05 -7.39 1.64
N GLU A 224 -11.69 -8.47 0.96
CA GLU A 224 -10.81 -8.39 -0.20
C GLU A 224 -11.57 -7.85 -1.42
N GLN A 225 -10.98 -6.86 -2.10
CA GLN A 225 -11.42 -6.41 -3.41
C GLN A 225 -10.59 -7.12 -4.48
N SER A 226 -11.14 -8.21 -5.01
CA SER A 226 -10.45 -9.14 -5.92
C SER A 226 -9.86 -8.51 -7.19
N ALA A 227 -10.34 -7.33 -7.61
CA ALA A 227 -9.85 -6.64 -8.80
C ALA A 227 -8.63 -5.72 -8.56
N SER A 228 -8.34 -5.34 -7.31
CA SER A 228 -7.41 -4.23 -7.00
C SER A 228 -6.32 -4.54 -5.97
N ALA A 229 -6.29 -5.76 -5.40
CA ALA A 229 -5.42 -6.08 -4.26
C ALA A 229 -5.57 -5.08 -3.08
N GLU A 230 -6.77 -4.49 -2.99
CA GLU A 230 -7.19 -3.59 -1.92
C GLU A 230 -8.04 -4.37 -0.93
N TRP A 231 -7.86 -4.03 0.35
CA TRP A 231 -8.63 -4.59 1.43
C TRP A 231 -9.47 -3.49 2.05
N ARG A 232 -10.79 -3.65 1.99
CA ARG A 232 -11.73 -2.71 2.62
C ARG A 232 -11.92 -3.07 4.08
N LEU A 233 -11.75 -2.11 4.97
CA LEU A 233 -12.15 -2.25 6.37
C LEU A 233 -13.68 -2.13 6.45
N LEU A 234 -14.34 -3.17 6.96
CA LEU A 234 -15.78 -3.18 7.18
C LEU A 234 -16.16 -2.83 8.61
N ALA A 235 -15.39 -3.32 9.59
CA ALA A 235 -15.61 -3.02 10.99
C ALA A 235 -14.31 -3.16 11.79
N LEU A 236 -14.14 -2.30 12.79
CA LEU A 236 -13.06 -2.38 13.75
C LEU A 236 -13.58 -2.03 15.14
N LYS A 237 -13.53 -3.00 16.05
CA LYS A 237 -13.83 -2.80 17.46
C LYS A 237 -12.59 -3.03 18.29
N LEU A 238 -12.27 -2.13 19.20
CA LEU A 238 -11.27 -2.34 20.24
C LEU A 238 -11.95 -2.15 21.59
N GLN A 239 -11.82 -3.14 22.47
CA GLN A 239 -12.36 -3.11 23.82
C GLN A 239 -11.25 -3.41 24.80
N LYS A 240 -11.10 -2.59 25.84
CA LYS A 240 -10.15 -2.87 26.92
C LYS A 240 -10.49 -4.25 27.49
N ALA A 241 -9.50 -5.14 27.55
CA ALA A 241 -9.70 -6.44 28.18
C ALA A 241 -9.79 -6.21 29.70
N ASP A 242 -10.76 -6.83 30.35
CA ASP A 242 -10.83 -6.83 31.81
C ASP A 242 -9.54 -7.45 32.36
N SER A 243 -8.94 -6.75 33.33
CA SER A 243 -7.72 -7.15 34.04
C SER A 243 -7.98 -8.33 34.97
#